data_AF-A0A9D1KEX0-F1
#
_entry.id   AF-A0A9D1KEX0-F1
#
_cell.length_a   1.000
_cell.length_b   1.000
_cell.length_c   1.000
_cell.angle_alpha   90.00
_cell.angle_beta   90.00
_cell.angle_gamma   90.00
#
_symmetry.space_group_name_H-M   'P 1'
#
loop_
_entity.id
_entity.type
_entity.pdbx_description
1 polymer ?
#
loop_
_entity_poly.entity_id
_entity_poly.type
_entity_poly.pdbx_seq_one_letter_code
_entity_poly.pdbx_strand_id
1 'polypeptide(L)'
;AVPFLAPMFGSLKRKELWLLFGVSLAYFFLQNLYQIFGLEMVFTSYPFYSWIFYCMLGYLLDHLELSARGRKGFLAAGAGAFLISAWEICFWERENPALHNYSVTMILMTAALYLGLTSWGKRMPDICAAAVRFLSVRSFYIYLMHGLTQILLAARVGDRAAGWGMWFFLSAASFCFALVIGVVLEWLYRPVSGWLCGLFGGQKESGVEG
;
A
#
# COMPACT_ATOMS: atom_id res chain seq x y z
N ALA A 1 10.89 -0.18 8.66
CA ALA A 1 11.80 -0.81 7.67
C ALA A 1 11.68 -2.32 7.59
N VAL A 2 11.93 -2.86 6.40
CA VAL A 2 12.06 -4.29 6.10
C VAL A 2 13.52 -4.73 6.38
N PRO A 3 13.77 -5.68 7.30
CA PRO A 3 15.12 -5.98 7.79
C PRO A 3 16.05 -6.61 6.74
N PHE A 4 15.51 -7.28 5.72
CA PHE A 4 16.33 -7.93 4.69
C PHE A 4 16.96 -6.96 3.68
N LEU A 5 16.48 -5.72 3.57
CA LEU A 5 17.07 -4.71 2.68
C LEU A 5 18.22 -3.92 3.33
N ALA A 6 18.37 -4.02 4.65
CA ALA A 6 19.40 -3.31 5.39
C ALA A 6 20.83 -3.71 5.00
N PRO A 7 21.17 -4.99 4.76
CA PRO A 7 22.50 -5.36 4.25
C PRO A 7 22.78 -4.83 2.84
N MET A 8 21.73 -4.64 2.03
CA MET A 8 21.84 -4.25 0.63
C MET A 8 22.10 -2.75 0.45
N PHE A 9 21.50 -1.93 1.32
CA PHE A 9 21.58 -0.47 1.25
C PHE A 9 22.33 0.15 2.44
N GLY A 10 22.79 -0.65 3.40
CA GLY A 10 23.44 -0.18 4.63
C GLY A 10 24.79 0.50 4.41
N SER A 11 25.44 0.27 3.26
CA SER A 11 26.69 0.93 2.87
C SER A 11 26.49 2.22 2.08
N LEU A 12 25.26 2.53 1.64
CA LEU A 12 24.99 3.70 0.80
C LEU A 12 24.96 5.00 1.59
N LYS A 13 25.60 6.02 1.04
CA LYS A 13 25.56 7.39 1.56
C LYS A 13 24.21 8.04 1.27
N ARG A 14 23.84 9.04 2.06
CA ARG A 14 22.57 9.79 1.90
C ARG A 14 22.33 10.33 0.49
N LYS A 15 23.37 10.80 -0.20
CA LYS A 15 23.26 11.28 -1.58
C LYS A 15 22.90 10.16 -2.56
N GLU A 16 23.44 8.96 -2.34
CA GLU A 16 23.19 7.77 -3.15
C GLU A 16 21.77 7.25 -2.92
N LEU A 17 21.26 7.35 -1.67
CA LEU A 17 19.85 7.05 -1.37
C LEU A 17 18.89 8.01 -2.08
N TRP A 18 19.19 9.31 -2.08
CA TRP A 18 18.41 10.30 -2.86
C TRP A 18 18.47 10.04 -4.36
N LEU A 19 19.63 9.65 -4.88
CA LEU A 19 19.80 9.28 -6.28
C LEU A 19 19.00 8.02 -6.62
N LEU A 20 19.04 7.00 -5.76
CA LEU A 20 18.24 5.77 -5.92
C LEU A 20 16.74 6.09 -5.93
N PHE A 21 16.27 6.91 -5.00
CA PHE A 21 14.88 7.35 -4.96
C PHE A 21 14.49 8.10 -6.25
N GLY A 22 15.31 9.04 -6.69
CA GLY A 22 15.08 9.83 -7.91
C GLY A 22 15.08 8.98 -9.18
N VAL A 23 16.05 8.07 -9.34
CA VAL A 23 16.11 7.13 -10.48
C VAL A 23 14.90 6.21 -10.48
N SER A 24 14.49 5.69 -9.33
CA SER A 24 13.30 4.84 -9.23
C SER A 24 12.04 5.63 -9.63
N LEU A 25 11.91 6.86 -9.15
CA LEU A 25 10.76 7.71 -9.47
C LEU A 25 10.73 8.06 -10.96
N ALA A 26 11.87 8.40 -11.55
CA ALA A 26 11.99 8.66 -12.98
C ALA A 26 11.68 7.41 -13.81
N TYR A 27 12.14 6.24 -13.38
CA TYR A 27 11.84 4.95 -14.01
C TYR A 27 10.33 4.68 -14.04
N PHE A 28 9.65 4.78 -12.90
CA PHE A 28 8.21 4.57 -12.84
C PHE A 28 7.43 5.64 -13.59
N PHE A 29 7.90 6.89 -13.58
CA PHE A 29 7.30 7.96 -14.38
C PHE A 29 7.39 7.66 -15.89
N LEU A 30 8.56 7.24 -16.38
CA LEU A 30 8.73 6.82 -17.77
C LEU A 30 7.85 5.62 -18.09
N GLN A 31 7.79 4.61 -17.22
CA GLN A 31 6.91 3.44 -17.39
C GLN A 31 5.44 3.86 -17.53
N ASN A 32 4.97 4.80 -16.70
CA ASN A 32 3.61 5.33 -16.80
C ASN A 32 3.37 6.06 -18.13
N LEU A 33 4.35 6.83 -18.63
CA LEU A 33 4.25 7.47 -19.95
C LEU A 33 4.07 6.43 -21.07
N TYR A 34 4.85 5.34 -21.05
CA TYR A 34 4.69 4.26 -22.05
C TYR A 34 3.28 3.65 -22.02
N GLN A 35 2.72 3.44 -20.82
CA GLN A 35 1.33 2.97 -20.67
C GLN A 35 0.31 3.97 -21.22
N ILE A 36 0.52 5.28 -21.02
CA ILE A 36 -0.35 6.34 -21.57
C ILE A 36 -0.33 6.32 -23.10
N PHE A 37 0.82 6.07 -23.72
CA PHE A 37 0.96 5.96 -25.17
C PHE A 37 0.57 4.60 -25.75
N GLY A 38 0.09 3.66 -24.93
CA GLY A 38 -0.34 2.32 -25.37
C GLY A 38 0.82 1.44 -25.85
N LEU A 39 2.06 1.77 -25.46
CA LEU A 39 3.25 0.98 -25.78
C LEU A 39 3.42 -0.15 -24.75
N GLU A 40 3.90 -1.31 -25.20
CA GLU A 40 4.20 -2.43 -24.30
C GLU A 40 5.20 -2.01 -23.20
N MET A 41 5.04 -2.58 -22.01
CA MET A 41 5.93 -2.33 -20.87
C MET A 41 7.33 -2.90 -21.15
N VAL A 42 8.20 -2.09 -21.76
CA VAL A 42 9.55 -2.51 -22.16
C VAL A 42 10.48 -2.69 -20.95
N PHE A 43 10.20 -2.01 -19.83
CA PHE A 43 11.05 -2.03 -18.65
C PHE A 43 10.46 -2.92 -17.54
N THR A 44 10.60 -4.25 -17.67
CA THR A 44 10.36 -5.19 -16.55
C THR A 44 11.65 -5.63 -15.87
N SER A 45 12.81 -5.31 -16.46
CA SER A 45 14.15 -5.72 -16.01
C SER A 45 14.66 -4.99 -14.77
N TYR A 46 13.88 -4.07 -14.19
CA TYR A 46 14.31 -3.35 -13.00
C TYR A 46 14.26 -4.27 -11.77
N PRO A 47 15.36 -4.42 -11.02
CA PRO A 47 15.48 -5.43 -9.97
C PRO A 47 14.52 -5.21 -8.79
N PHE A 48 14.01 -3.98 -8.62
CA PHE A 48 13.01 -3.66 -7.59
C PHE A 48 11.62 -3.45 -8.19
N TYR A 49 11.36 -3.96 -9.40
CA TYR A 49 10.02 -3.96 -9.96
C TYR A 49 9.06 -4.70 -9.02
N SER A 50 7.79 -4.28 -9.00
CA SER A 50 6.76 -4.87 -8.16
C SER A 50 6.77 -4.46 -6.68
N TRP A 51 6.18 -5.29 -5.81
CA TRP A 51 6.00 -5.06 -4.38
C TRP A 51 7.30 -4.79 -3.62
N ILE A 52 8.42 -5.26 -4.17
CA ILE A 52 9.77 -5.02 -3.65
C ILE A 52 10.09 -3.51 -3.64
N PHE A 53 9.59 -2.76 -4.62
CA PHE A 53 9.74 -1.30 -4.66
C PHE A 53 9.19 -0.65 -3.38
N TYR A 54 7.99 -1.01 -2.93
CA TYR A 54 7.39 -0.41 -1.75
C TYR A 54 8.14 -0.75 -0.46
N CYS A 55 8.76 -1.94 -0.40
CA CYS A 55 9.66 -2.33 0.68
C CYS A 55 10.93 -1.45 0.69
N MET A 56 11.52 -1.23 -0.48
CA MET A 56 12.66 -0.33 -0.67
C MET A 56 12.28 1.12 -0.35
N LEU A 57 11.11 1.58 -0.79
CA LEU A 57 10.60 2.93 -0.53
C LEU A 57 10.48 3.19 0.97
N GLY A 58 9.91 2.25 1.74
CA GLY A 58 9.85 2.35 3.20
C GLY A 58 11.24 2.43 3.84
N TYR A 59 12.20 1.64 3.36
CA TYR A 59 13.60 1.72 3.82
C TYR A 59 14.24 3.09 3.50
N LEU A 60 14.03 3.60 2.28
CA LEU A 60 14.53 4.90 1.86
C LEU A 60 13.95 6.02 2.73
N LEU A 61 12.64 6.03 2.95
CA LEU A 61 11.97 7.05 3.77
C LEU A 61 12.48 7.05 5.24
N ASP A 62 12.81 5.90 5.79
CA ASP A 62 13.42 5.79 7.13
C ASP A 62 14.84 6.40 7.18
N HIS A 63 15.65 6.19 6.14
CA HIS A 63 17.08 6.56 6.12
C HIS A 63 17.39 7.90 5.43
N LEU A 64 16.43 8.51 4.73
CA LEU A 64 16.60 9.82 4.07
C LEU A 64 16.64 11.00 5.07
N GLU A 65 16.38 10.75 6.36
CA GLU A 65 16.36 11.74 7.45
C GLU A 65 15.62 13.02 7.05
N LEU A 66 14.38 12.87 6.57
CA LEU A 66 13.59 13.98 6.06
C LEU A 66 13.38 15.04 7.15
N SER A 67 13.68 16.30 6.82
CA SER A 67 13.39 17.46 7.68
C SER A 67 11.89 17.60 7.94
N ALA A 68 11.49 18.29 9.01
CA ALA A 68 10.07 18.50 9.32
C ALA A 68 9.30 19.16 8.16
N ARG A 69 9.94 20.05 7.40
CA ARG A 69 9.36 20.64 6.18
C ARG A 69 9.27 19.63 5.04
N GLY A 70 10.31 18.84 4.81
CA GLY A 70 10.30 17.78 3.80
C GLY A 70 9.19 16.76 4.03
N ARG A 71 8.99 16.34 5.29
CA ARG A 71 7.89 15.43 5.67
C ARG A 71 6.52 16.03 5.38
N LYS A 72 6.29 17.30 5.74
CA LYS A 72 5.05 18.01 5.40
C LYS A 72 4.85 18.10 3.88
N GLY A 73 5.93 18.33 3.14
CA GLY A 73 5.92 18.32 1.67
C GLY A 73 5.47 16.97 1.10
N PHE A 74 6.03 15.86 1.57
CA PHE A 74 5.59 14.52 1.14
C PHE A 74 4.14 14.21 1.53
N LEU A 75 3.70 14.61 2.72
CA LEU A 75 2.30 14.46 3.14
C LEU A 75 1.35 15.26 2.24
N ALA A 76 1.69 16.52 1.94
CA ALA A 76 0.90 17.35 1.05
C ALA A 76 0.91 16.81 -0.39
N ALA A 77 2.05 16.31 -0.88
CA ALA A 77 2.17 15.69 -2.19
C ALA A 77 1.32 14.42 -2.29
N GLY A 78 1.31 13.57 -1.27
CA GLY A 78 0.44 12.39 -1.24
C GLY A 78 -1.05 12.73 -1.16
N ALA A 79 -1.43 13.77 -0.40
CA ALA A 79 -2.80 14.25 -0.38
C ALA A 79 -3.23 14.82 -1.74
N GLY A 80 -2.37 15.62 -2.38
CA GLY A 80 -2.60 16.14 -3.73
C GLY A 80 -2.71 15.02 -4.76
N ALA A 81 -1.83 14.02 -4.70
CA ALA A 81 -1.88 12.85 -5.56
C ALA A 81 -3.21 12.08 -5.40
N PHE A 82 -3.71 11.91 -4.18
CA PHE A 82 -5.02 11.30 -3.93
C PHE A 82 -6.16 12.11 -4.55
N LEU A 83 -6.16 13.44 -4.37
CA LEU A 83 -7.20 14.30 -4.93
C LEU A 83 -7.20 14.28 -6.46
N ILE A 84 -6.02 14.30 -7.07
CA ILE A 84 -5.86 14.21 -8.54
C ILE A 84 -6.38 12.87 -9.04
N SER A 85 -5.96 11.75 -8.43
CA SER A 85 -6.43 10.42 -8.85
C SER A 85 -7.93 10.22 -8.63
N ALA A 86 -8.49 10.74 -7.53
CA ALA A 86 -9.94 10.70 -7.31
C ALA A 86 -10.71 11.59 -8.31
N TRP A 87 -10.13 12.72 -8.73
CA TRP A 87 -10.69 13.56 -9.78
C TRP A 87 -10.67 12.85 -11.14
N GLU A 88 -9.54 12.23 -11.51
CA GLU A 88 -9.43 11.45 -12.75
C GLU A 88 -10.46 10.32 -12.78
N ILE A 89 -10.62 9.53 -11.72
CA ILE A 89 -11.58 8.41 -11.71
C ILE A 89 -13.03 8.88 -11.84
N CYS A 90 -13.38 10.03 -11.27
CA CYS A 90 -14.77 10.48 -11.23
C CYS A 90 -15.21 11.33 -12.42
N PHE A 91 -14.27 12.00 -13.10
CA PHE A 91 -14.57 12.96 -14.15
C PHE A 91 -13.92 12.63 -15.49
N TRP A 92 -12.97 11.71 -15.52
CA TRP A 92 -12.31 11.28 -16.74
C TRP A 92 -12.95 9.99 -17.25
N GLU A 93 -13.68 10.06 -18.37
CA GLU A 93 -14.42 8.92 -18.94
C GLU A 93 -13.52 7.89 -19.64
N ARG A 94 -12.24 8.22 -19.88
CA ARG A 94 -11.25 7.26 -20.39
C ARG A 94 -10.56 6.57 -19.22
N GLU A 95 -10.52 5.24 -19.22
CA GLU A 95 -9.64 4.48 -18.33
C GLU A 95 -8.20 4.96 -18.58
N ASN A 96 -7.63 5.70 -17.64
CA ASN A 96 -6.23 6.09 -17.71
C ASN A 96 -5.42 4.90 -17.15
N PRO A 97 -4.72 4.13 -18.00
CA PRO A 97 -3.98 2.95 -17.55
C PRO A 97 -2.84 3.30 -16.58
N ALA A 98 -2.44 4.57 -16.50
CA ALA A 98 -1.45 5.08 -15.56
C ALA A 98 -1.99 5.35 -14.15
N LEU A 99 -3.27 5.10 -13.86
CA LEU A 99 -3.76 5.11 -12.47
C LEU A 99 -3.46 3.82 -11.71
N HIS A 100 -3.19 2.73 -12.42
CA HIS A 100 -3.11 1.41 -11.82
C HIS A 100 -1.69 0.84 -11.89
N ASN A 101 -1.20 0.44 -10.72
CA ASN A 101 0.10 -0.18 -10.46
C ASN A 101 1.32 0.70 -10.81
N TYR A 102 2.04 1.12 -9.75
CA TYR A 102 3.31 1.88 -9.81
C TYR A 102 3.22 3.30 -10.38
N SER A 103 2.03 3.90 -10.38
CA SER A 103 1.86 5.31 -10.70
C SER A 103 2.61 6.20 -9.71
N VAL A 104 3.13 7.33 -10.20
CA VAL A 104 3.79 8.32 -9.33
C VAL A 104 2.83 8.79 -8.22
N THR A 105 1.54 8.87 -8.51
CA THR A 105 0.51 9.20 -7.51
C THR A 105 0.43 8.16 -6.39
N MET A 106 0.43 6.87 -6.73
CA MET A 106 0.46 5.78 -5.73
C MET A 106 1.75 5.76 -4.91
N ILE A 107 2.90 6.05 -5.52
CA ILE A 107 4.18 6.15 -4.80
C ILE A 107 4.13 7.29 -3.78
N LEU A 108 3.59 8.45 -4.16
CA LEU A 108 3.45 9.60 -3.27
C LEU A 108 2.43 9.35 -2.15
N MET A 109 1.29 8.74 -2.47
CA MET A 109 0.26 8.39 -1.48
C MET A 109 0.79 7.37 -0.46
N THR A 110 1.47 6.32 -0.91
CA THR A 110 2.05 5.30 -0.03
C THR A 110 3.18 5.86 0.83
N ALA A 111 4.04 6.72 0.27
CA ALA A 111 5.05 7.45 1.03
C ALA A 111 4.42 8.37 2.11
N ALA A 112 3.35 9.09 1.77
CA ALA A 112 2.62 9.94 2.72
C ALA A 112 1.96 9.12 3.83
N LEU A 113 1.32 7.99 3.49
CA LEU A 113 0.71 7.10 4.48
C LEU A 113 1.77 6.52 5.42
N TYR A 114 2.90 6.07 4.87
CA TYR A 114 4.02 5.53 5.64
C TYR A 114 4.60 6.58 6.60
N LEU A 115 4.92 7.77 6.10
CA LEU A 115 5.42 8.88 6.92
C LEU A 115 4.38 9.32 7.95
N GLY A 116 3.10 9.30 7.60
CA GLY A 116 2.01 9.59 8.51
C GLY A 116 1.97 8.60 9.67
N LEU A 117 1.95 7.31 9.38
CA LEU A 117 1.93 6.24 10.39
C LEU A 117 3.19 6.24 11.27
N THR A 118 4.37 6.46 10.69
CA THR A 118 5.63 6.49 11.45
C THR A 118 5.80 7.75 12.30
N SER A 119 5.31 8.91 11.84
CA SER A 119 5.41 10.16 12.58
C SER A 119 4.31 10.33 13.64
N TRP A 120 3.07 9.95 13.32
CA TRP A 120 1.95 9.99 14.24
C TRP A 120 1.80 8.73 15.07
N GLY A 121 2.42 7.60 14.72
CA GLY A 121 2.31 6.36 15.49
C GLY A 121 2.69 6.50 16.97
N LYS A 122 3.62 7.40 17.31
CA LYS A 122 3.99 7.71 18.71
C LYS A 122 2.98 8.59 19.46
N ARG A 123 2.10 9.29 18.73
CA ARG A 123 1.07 10.20 19.26
C ARG A 123 -0.35 9.71 18.98
N MET A 124 -0.49 8.58 18.30
CA MET A 124 -1.77 7.99 17.96
C MET A 124 -2.35 7.37 19.23
N PRO A 125 -3.65 7.57 19.51
CA PRO A 125 -4.31 6.88 20.61
C PRO A 125 -4.26 5.37 20.39
N ASP A 126 -4.26 4.59 21.49
CA ASP A 126 -4.15 3.12 21.47
C ASP A 126 -5.20 2.47 20.54
N ILE A 127 -6.38 3.08 20.41
CA ILE A 127 -7.45 2.65 19.51
C ILE A 127 -6.99 2.68 18.05
N CYS A 128 -6.28 3.72 17.62
CA CYS A 128 -5.76 3.82 16.26
C CYS A 128 -4.66 2.78 16.02
N ALA A 129 -3.77 2.55 16.99
CA ALA A 129 -2.75 1.52 16.88
C ALA A 129 -3.37 0.11 16.79
N ALA A 130 -4.41 -0.15 17.58
CA ALA A 130 -5.18 -1.39 17.52
C ALA A 130 -5.88 -1.57 16.17
N ALA A 131 -6.50 -0.51 15.63
CA ALA A 131 -7.14 -0.53 14.32
C ALA A 131 -6.13 -0.79 13.19
N VAL A 132 -4.97 -0.12 13.21
CA VAL A 132 -3.90 -0.35 12.23
C VAL A 132 -3.42 -1.80 12.30
N ARG A 133 -3.12 -2.32 13.50
CA ARG A 133 -2.72 -3.72 13.68
C ARG A 133 -3.80 -4.69 13.18
N PHE A 134 -5.06 -4.41 13.49
CA PHE A 134 -6.22 -5.19 13.05
C PHE A 134 -6.30 -5.25 11.52
N LEU A 135 -6.12 -4.11 10.87
CA LEU A 135 -6.11 -4.00 9.41
C LEU A 135 -4.89 -4.67 8.79
N SER A 136 -3.69 -4.50 9.36
CA SER A 136 -2.46 -5.06 8.82
C SER A 136 -2.50 -6.59 8.73
N VAL A 137 -2.99 -7.28 9.77
CA VAL A 137 -3.15 -8.75 9.75
C VAL A 137 -4.14 -9.21 8.68
N ARG A 138 -5.13 -8.37 8.35
CA ARG A 138 -6.21 -8.69 7.40
C ARG A 138 -5.99 -8.11 6.00
N SER A 139 -4.93 -7.34 5.81
CA SER A 139 -4.61 -6.63 4.58
C SER A 139 -4.56 -7.55 3.36
N PHE A 140 -4.03 -8.76 3.52
CA PHE A 140 -4.00 -9.78 2.48
C PHE A 140 -5.41 -10.21 2.04
N TYR A 141 -6.29 -10.52 2.99
CA TYR A 141 -7.67 -10.90 2.69
C TYR A 141 -8.45 -9.73 2.08
N ILE A 142 -8.25 -8.52 2.59
CA ILE A 142 -8.87 -7.31 2.05
C ILE A 142 -8.44 -7.09 0.60
N TYR A 143 -7.14 -7.22 0.30
CA TYR A 143 -6.62 -7.10 -1.07
C TYR A 143 -7.26 -8.12 -2.01
N LEU A 144 -7.34 -9.39 -1.60
CA LEU A 144 -7.92 -10.45 -2.41
C LEU A 144 -9.41 -10.23 -2.67
N MET A 145 -10.15 -9.80 -1.65
CA MET A 145 -11.60 -9.65 -1.74
C MET A 145 -12.03 -8.30 -2.33
N HIS A 146 -11.17 -7.27 -2.30
CA HIS A 146 -11.51 -5.92 -2.76
C HIS A 146 -12.06 -5.92 -4.18
N GLY A 147 -11.38 -6.57 -5.13
CA GLY A 147 -11.84 -6.66 -6.51
C GLY A 147 -13.22 -7.35 -6.64
N LEU A 148 -13.44 -8.44 -5.92
CA LEU A 148 -14.74 -9.13 -5.92
C LEU A 148 -15.84 -8.23 -5.36
N THR A 149 -15.57 -7.55 -4.24
CA THR A 149 -16.56 -6.66 -3.61
C THR A 149 -16.88 -5.46 -4.50
N GLN A 150 -15.90 -4.89 -5.20
CA GLN A 150 -16.13 -3.80 -6.14
C GLN A 150 -17.04 -4.23 -7.30
N ILE A 151 -16.81 -5.40 -7.89
CA ILE A 151 -17.65 -5.93 -8.97
C ILE A 151 -19.08 -6.16 -8.48
N LEU A 152 -19.24 -6.74 -7.29
CA LEU A 152 -20.56 -6.99 -6.71
C LEU A 152 -21.32 -5.69 -6.40
N LEU A 153 -20.65 -4.68 -5.84
CA LEU A 153 -21.27 -3.38 -5.60
C LEU A 153 -21.58 -2.63 -6.90
N ALA A 154 -20.68 -2.65 -7.88
CA ALA A 154 -20.89 -2.03 -9.19
C ALA A 154 -22.09 -2.64 -9.91
N ALA A 155 -22.21 -3.97 -9.92
CA ALA A 155 -23.35 -4.69 -10.49
C ALA A 155 -24.67 -4.33 -9.80
N ARG A 156 -24.64 -3.97 -8.51
CA ARG A 156 -25.84 -3.65 -7.73
C ARG A 156 -26.32 -2.21 -7.88
N VAL A 157 -25.41 -1.28 -8.15
CA VAL A 157 -25.69 0.16 -8.28
C VAL A 157 -25.88 0.59 -9.74
N GLY A 158 -25.29 -0.12 -10.71
CA GLY A 158 -25.35 0.22 -12.14
C GLY A 158 -24.73 1.58 -12.45
N ASP A 159 -25.11 2.20 -13.57
CA ASP A 159 -24.60 3.53 -14.01
C ASP A 159 -25.04 4.70 -13.11
N ARG A 160 -25.73 4.43 -11.99
CA ARG A 160 -26.19 5.46 -11.04
C ARG A 160 -25.06 5.99 -10.15
N ALA A 161 -23.83 5.52 -10.33
CA ALA A 161 -22.64 5.97 -9.63
C ALA A 161 -22.06 7.27 -10.21
N ALA A 162 -22.90 8.27 -10.50
CA ALA A 162 -22.43 9.56 -10.98
C ALA A 162 -22.12 10.48 -9.79
N GLY A 163 -20.83 10.83 -9.63
CA GLY A 163 -20.38 11.88 -8.70
C GLY A 163 -19.43 11.40 -7.60
N TRP A 164 -18.55 12.32 -7.18
CA TRP A 164 -17.49 12.11 -6.19
C TRP A 164 -17.97 11.47 -4.87
N GLY A 165 -19.10 11.94 -4.35
CA GLY A 165 -19.65 11.44 -3.08
C GLY A 165 -20.11 9.98 -3.16
N MET A 166 -20.75 9.60 -4.27
CA MET A 166 -21.20 8.23 -4.47
C MET A 166 -20.02 7.30 -4.73
N TRP A 167 -19.03 7.73 -5.51
CA TRP A 167 -17.78 6.96 -5.71
C TRP A 167 -17.05 6.71 -4.39
N PHE A 168 -16.90 7.74 -3.55
CA PHE A 168 -16.27 7.61 -2.24
C PHE A 168 -17.05 6.67 -1.34
N PHE A 169 -18.38 6.80 -1.30
CA PHE A 169 -19.25 5.92 -0.53
C PHE A 169 -19.14 4.47 -1.01
N LEU A 170 -19.18 4.21 -2.32
CA LEU A 170 -19.06 2.87 -2.89
C LEU A 170 -17.70 2.25 -2.60
N SER A 171 -16.63 3.06 -2.67
CA SER A 171 -15.27 2.62 -2.34
C SER A 171 -15.14 2.26 -0.87
N ALA A 172 -15.69 3.09 0.02
CA ALA A 172 -15.75 2.82 1.45
C ALA A 172 -16.62 1.59 1.77
N ALA A 173 -17.77 1.45 1.11
CA ALA A 173 -18.66 0.31 1.28
C ALA A 173 -18.03 -1.00 0.80
N SER A 174 -17.36 -0.98 -0.36
CA SER A 174 -16.55 -2.11 -0.85
C SER A 174 -15.44 -2.47 0.13
N PHE A 175 -14.72 -1.48 0.66
CA PHE A 175 -13.69 -1.73 1.67
C PHE A 175 -14.26 -2.36 2.94
N CYS A 176 -15.39 -1.85 3.46
CA CYS A 176 -16.07 -2.43 4.61
C CYS A 176 -16.55 -3.85 4.33
N PHE A 177 -17.09 -4.11 3.14
CA PHE A 177 -17.54 -5.45 2.76
C PHE A 177 -16.37 -6.43 2.64
N ALA A 178 -15.25 -5.99 2.04
CA ALA A 178 -14.02 -6.76 1.96
C ALA A 178 -13.42 -7.03 3.34
N LEU A 179 -13.52 -6.06 4.26
CA LEU A 179 -13.10 -6.21 5.66
C LEU A 179 -13.94 -7.28 6.37
N VAL A 180 -15.26 -7.23 6.25
CA VAL A 180 -16.17 -8.21 6.87
C VAL A 180 -15.86 -9.61 6.37
N ILE A 181 -15.74 -9.79 5.05
CA ILE A 181 -15.37 -11.08 4.47
C ILE A 181 -13.98 -11.50 4.95
N GLY A 182 -13.02 -10.58 4.98
CA GLY A 182 -11.67 -10.85 5.47
C GLY A 182 -11.63 -11.31 6.93
N VAL A 183 -12.48 -10.77 7.80
CA VAL A 183 -12.63 -11.22 9.18
C VAL A 183 -13.18 -12.65 9.23
N VAL A 184 -14.18 -12.98 8.40
CA VAL A 184 -14.74 -14.33 8.33
C VAL A 184 -13.72 -15.32 7.80
N LEU A 185 -12.99 -14.97 6.74
CA LEU A 185 -11.95 -15.83 6.14
C LEU A 185 -10.79 -16.07 7.11
N GLU A 186 -10.34 -15.05 7.83
CA GLU A 186 -9.33 -15.22 8.88
C GLU A 186 -9.84 -16.14 9.99
N TRP A 187 -11.10 -15.96 10.44
CA TRP A 187 -11.69 -16.81 11.46
C TRP A 187 -11.78 -18.27 11.01
N LEU A 188 -12.14 -18.52 9.76
CA LEU A 188 -12.15 -19.86 9.15
C LEU A 188 -10.74 -20.44 8.95
N TYR A 189 -9.74 -19.59 8.68
CA TYR A 189 -8.36 -20.02 8.43
C TYR A 189 -7.57 -20.27 9.71
N ARG A 190 -7.86 -19.57 10.81
CA ARG A 190 -7.22 -19.76 12.13
C ARG A 190 -7.15 -21.21 12.63
N PRO A 191 -8.20 -22.04 12.58
CA PRO A 191 -8.11 -23.44 13.00
C PRO A 191 -7.18 -24.25 12.08
N VAL A 192 -7.18 -23.96 10.78
CA VAL A 192 -6.34 -24.64 9.78
C VAL A 192 -4.87 -24.26 9.95
N SER A 193 -4.57 -22.98 10.17
CA SER A 193 -3.19 -22.53 10.44
C SER A 193 -2.67 -23.05 11.77
N GLY A 194 -3.51 -23.10 12.81
CA GLY A 194 -3.16 -23.71 14.09
C GLY A 194 -2.83 -25.20 13.96
N TRP A 195 -3.58 -25.93 13.13
CA TRP A 195 -3.32 -27.33 12.82
C TRP A 195 -2.03 -27.54 12.01
N LEU A 196 -1.80 -26.72 10.97
CA LEU A 196 -0.57 -26.77 10.17
C LEU A 196 0.68 -26.39 10.99
N CYS A 197 0.61 -25.35 11.81
CA CYS A 197 1.70 -24.99 12.71
C CYS A 197 1.89 -26.02 13.83
N GLY A 198 0.83 -26.67 14.30
CA GLY A 198 0.89 -27.78 15.26
C GLY A 198 1.55 -29.04 14.70
N LEU A 199 1.41 -29.30 13.39
CA LEU A 199 2.10 -30.39 12.69
C LEU A 199 3.62 -30.19 12.62
N PHE A 200 4.09 -28.94 12.57
CA PHE A 200 5.52 -28.59 12.55
C PHE A 200 6.08 -28.10 13.89
N GLY A 201 5.22 -27.84 14.89
CA GLY A 201 5.54 -27.20 16.18
C GLY A 201 5.51 -28.14 17.39
N GLY A 202 5.80 -29.42 17.18
CA GLY A 202 5.93 -30.41 18.25
C GLY A 202 7.26 -30.30 19.00
N GLN A 203 7.51 -29.21 19.72
CA GLN A 203 8.35 -29.24 20.92
C GLN A 203 8.00 -28.04 21.82
N LYS A 204 7.13 -28.30 22.79
CA LYS A 204 6.82 -27.39 23.90
C LYS A 204 8.09 -27.12 24.69
N GLU A 205 8.52 -25.87 24.74
CA GLU A 205 9.31 -25.32 25.82
C GLU A 205 8.55 -25.55 27.14
N SER A 206 9.04 -26.48 27.95
CA SER A 206 8.62 -26.66 29.33
C SER A 206 9.59 -25.94 30.26
N GLY A 207 9.11 -24.92 30.93
CA GLY A 207 9.52 -24.59 32.30
C GLY A 207 10.69 -23.63 32.46
N VAL A 208 10.38 -22.34 32.61
CA VAL A 208 11.06 -21.48 33.58
C VAL A 208 9.97 -20.78 34.40
N GLU A 209 9.57 -21.44 35.49
CA GLU A 209 8.95 -20.80 36.65
C GLU A 209 9.99 -20.76 37.76
N GLY A 210 10.11 -19.62 38.46
CA GLY A 210 10.84 -19.47 39.73
C GLY A 210 12.18 -18.77 39.65
#